data_AF-Q6Y8Q6-F1
#
_entry.id   AF-Q6Y8Q6-F1
#
_cell.length_a   1.000
_cell.length_b   1.000
_cell.length_c   1.000
_cell.angle_alpha   90.00
_cell.angle_beta   90.00
_cell.angle_gamma   90.00
#
_symmetry.space_group_name_H-M   'P 1'
#
loop_
_entity.id
_entity.type
_entity.pdbx_description
1 polymer ?
#
loop_
_entity_poly.entity_id
_entity_poly.type
_entity_poly.pdbx_seq_one_letter_code
_entity_poly.pdbx_strand_id
1 'polypeptide(L)'
;MTAFLDNKLEYLQKHNIAQLTEHIVRNIMEDLPENPIKYVHDLLERPIPPQIVIAGPPGSGKGTQCQAIVERFGVVHISSGDLLRAEVAAGTEVGKMAETFIHNGEMVPNKIVISAVRKRLEQDDVKERGWLLDGFPRSQDQAEALESSGIVPHVFLLLEVPDTIVVERIENRRTDPATGMVYHLLYNPPPPEDVALCERLIQRDDDHRETVEARLRIYHEKLHGLKEHYGTLVETINGDQSIHAVTEGVLAVVERRRLK
;
A
#
# COMPACT_ATOMS: atom_id res chain seq x y z
N MET A 1 -34.24 11.73 19.62
CA MET A 1 -33.45 10.56 20.08
C MET A 1 -32.46 10.12 19.01
N THR A 2 -32.87 10.04 17.75
CA THR A 2 -32.03 9.78 16.56
C THR A 2 -30.87 10.77 16.41
N ALA A 3 -31.13 12.08 16.33
CA ALA A 3 -30.05 13.09 16.19
C ALA A 3 -28.96 13.07 17.30
N PHE A 4 -29.31 12.58 18.49
CA PHE A 4 -28.34 12.44 19.60
C PHE A 4 -27.46 11.19 19.46
N LEU A 5 -28.01 10.10 18.94
CA LEU A 5 -27.26 8.89 18.59
C LEU A 5 -26.35 9.16 17.38
N ASP A 6 -26.83 9.92 16.40
CA ASP A 6 -26.07 10.29 15.21
C ASP A 6 -24.82 11.09 15.59
N ASN A 7 -24.95 12.09 16.47
CA ASN A 7 -23.80 12.87 16.96
C ASN A 7 -22.76 12.02 17.70
N LYS A 8 -23.18 10.99 18.44
CA LYS A 8 -22.26 10.08 19.14
C LYS A 8 -21.53 9.17 18.16
N LEU A 9 -22.24 8.63 17.17
CA LEU A 9 -21.63 7.79 16.15
C LEU A 9 -20.62 8.58 15.33
N GLU A 10 -20.95 9.81 14.94
CA GLU A 10 -20.04 10.73 14.26
C GLU A 10 -18.79 11.00 15.11
N TYR A 11 -18.95 11.22 16.42
CA TYR A 11 -17.80 11.37 17.33
C TYR A 11 -16.90 10.13 17.33
N LEU A 12 -17.46 8.93 17.49
CA LEU A 12 -16.69 7.68 17.52
C LEU A 12 -15.92 7.46 16.21
N GLN A 13 -16.56 7.76 15.06
CA GLN A 13 -15.94 7.65 13.74
C GLN A 13 -14.84 8.70 13.54
N LYS A 14 -15.12 9.96 13.88
CA LYS A 14 -14.16 11.07 13.73
C LYS A 14 -12.87 10.86 14.51
N HIS A 15 -12.97 10.19 15.67
CA HIS A 15 -11.84 9.95 16.56
C HIS A 15 -11.26 8.53 16.43
N ASN A 16 -11.69 7.75 15.42
CA ASN A 16 -11.22 6.36 15.18
C ASN A 16 -11.28 5.47 16.44
N ILE A 17 -12.30 5.64 17.29
CA ILE A 17 -12.37 5.00 18.62
C ILE A 17 -12.47 3.47 18.51
N ALA A 18 -13.17 2.97 17.49
CA ALA A 18 -13.27 1.54 17.24
C ALA A 18 -11.90 0.93 16.93
N GLN A 19 -11.16 1.55 16.01
CA GLN A 19 -9.81 1.13 15.62
C GLN A 19 -8.82 1.22 16.79
N LEU A 20 -8.90 2.29 17.59
CA LEU A 20 -8.07 2.43 18.79
C LEU A 20 -8.36 1.31 19.81
N THR A 21 -9.64 1.00 20.03
CA THR A 21 -10.04 -0.07 20.96
C THR A 21 -9.53 -1.43 20.46
N GLU A 22 -9.68 -1.71 19.16
CA GLU A 22 -9.18 -2.94 18.55
C GLU A 22 -7.65 -3.05 18.63
N HIS A 23 -6.92 -1.94 18.39
CA HIS A 23 -5.47 -1.88 18.57
C HIS A 23 -5.07 -2.23 20.00
N ILE A 24 -5.72 -1.64 21.00
CA ILE A 24 -5.44 -1.92 22.42
C ILE A 24 -5.68 -3.40 22.75
N VAL A 25 -6.85 -3.92 22.39
CA VAL A 25 -7.24 -5.32 22.69
C VAL A 25 -6.27 -6.30 22.03
N ARG A 26 -5.88 -6.05 20.78
CA ARG A 26 -4.92 -6.89 20.05
C ARG A 26 -3.57 -6.97 20.74
N ASN A 27 -3.01 -5.84 21.13
CA ASN A 27 -1.72 -5.79 21.83
C ASN A 27 -1.76 -6.53 23.18
N ILE A 28 -2.87 -6.42 23.93
CA ILE A 28 -3.06 -7.19 25.16
C ILE A 28 -3.10 -8.70 24.88
N MET A 29 -3.79 -9.12 23.82
CA MET A 29 -3.89 -10.53 23.44
C MET A 29 -2.56 -11.10 22.95
N GLU A 30 -1.74 -10.29 22.30
CA GLU A 30 -0.42 -10.67 21.79
C GLU A 30 0.61 -10.80 22.92
N ASP A 31 0.71 -9.79 23.79
CA ASP A 31 1.75 -9.73 24.82
C ASP A 31 1.35 -10.43 26.14
N LEU A 32 0.06 -10.69 26.35
CA LEU A 32 -0.51 -11.29 27.56
C LEU A 32 0.09 -10.71 28.87
N PRO A 33 0.06 -9.37 29.06
CA PRO A 33 0.75 -8.73 30.17
C PRO A 33 0.13 -9.10 31.53
N GLU A 34 0.97 -9.26 32.55
CA GLU A 34 0.52 -9.55 33.92
C GLU A 34 -0.40 -8.45 34.50
N ASN A 35 -0.19 -7.19 34.10
CA ASN A 35 -1.04 -6.06 34.47
C ASN A 35 -1.55 -5.33 33.22
N PRO A 36 -2.72 -5.73 32.70
CA PRO A 36 -3.29 -5.13 31.49
C PRO A 36 -3.54 -3.63 31.61
N ILE A 37 -3.97 -3.13 32.77
CA ILE A 37 -4.28 -1.69 32.94
C ILE A 37 -3.02 -0.84 32.80
N LYS A 38 -1.93 -1.25 33.48
CA LYS A 38 -0.64 -0.56 33.34
C LYS A 38 -0.12 -0.66 31.90
N TYR A 39 -0.23 -1.82 31.27
CA TYR A 39 0.18 -2.02 29.89
C TYR A 39 -0.55 -1.07 28.93
N VAL A 40 -1.87 -0.91 29.06
CA VAL A 40 -2.64 0.02 28.21
C VAL A 40 -2.20 1.47 28.44
N HIS A 41 -1.93 1.86 29.68
CA HIS A 41 -1.39 3.19 29.97
C HIS A 41 -0.06 3.42 29.24
N ASP A 42 0.89 2.50 29.38
CA ASP A 42 2.21 2.59 28.76
C ASP A 42 2.13 2.54 27.21
N LEU A 43 1.17 1.78 26.66
CA LEU A 43 0.87 1.70 25.23
C LEU A 43 0.38 3.05 24.68
N LEU A 44 -0.50 3.72 25.41
CA LEU A 44 -1.10 5.01 25.00
C LEU A 44 -0.17 6.22 25.21
N GLU A 45 0.90 6.08 26.01
CA GLU A 45 1.92 7.12 26.14
C GLU A 45 2.83 7.23 24.90
N ARG A 46 2.81 6.23 24.02
CA ARG A 46 3.64 6.19 22.81
C ARG A 46 2.83 6.55 21.57
N PRO A 47 3.42 7.24 20.58
CA PRO A 47 2.76 7.45 19.30
C PRO A 47 2.49 6.09 18.64
N ILE A 48 1.24 5.85 18.24
CA ILE A 48 0.89 4.66 17.46
C ILE A 48 1.45 4.83 16.05
N PRO A 49 2.37 3.96 15.59
CA PRO A 49 2.95 4.08 14.25
C PRO A 49 1.89 3.86 13.16
N PRO A 50 1.90 4.64 12.06
CA PRO A 50 0.89 4.49 11.01
C PRO A 50 1.02 3.15 10.28
N GLN A 51 -0.13 2.52 9.99
CA GLN A 51 -0.23 1.24 9.31
C GLN A 51 -1.16 1.42 8.12
N ILE A 52 -0.59 1.46 6.91
CA ILE A 52 -1.27 1.96 5.71
C ILE A 52 -1.17 0.91 4.62
N VAL A 53 -2.29 0.61 3.97
CA VAL A 53 -2.29 -0.06 2.66
C VAL A 53 -2.65 0.98 1.61
N ILE A 54 -1.98 0.92 0.45
CA ILE A 54 -2.39 1.66 -0.74
C ILE A 54 -2.60 0.71 -1.92
N ALA A 55 -3.77 0.83 -2.54
CA ALA A 55 -4.22 0.04 -3.66
C ALA A 55 -4.72 0.93 -4.80
N GLY A 56 -4.84 0.34 -5.98
CA GLY A 56 -5.27 1.01 -7.20
C GLY A 56 -4.72 0.29 -8.43
N PRO A 57 -5.25 0.56 -9.64
CA PRO A 57 -4.82 -0.12 -10.85
C PRO A 57 -3.32 0.14 -11.13
N PRO A 58 -2.64 -0.67 -11.96
CA PRO A 58 -1.30 -0.31 -12.44
C PRO A 58 -1.34 1.10 -13.06
N GLY A 59 -0.24 1.86 -13.03
CA GLY A 59 -0.23 3.22 -13.59
C GLY A 59 -1.05 4.28 -12.83
N SER A 60 -1.72 3.94 -11.72
CA SER A 60 -2.56 4.90 -10.96
C SER A 60 -1.78 6.00 -10.21
N GLY A 61 -0.44 5.96 -10.21
CA GLY A 61 0.38 6.93 -9.48
C GLY A 61 0.72 6.53 -8.03
N LYS A 62 0.41 5.30 -7.60
CA LYS A 62 0.72 4.79 -6.24
C LYS A 62 2.15 5.09 -5.79
N GLY A 63 3.15 4.81 -6.62
CA GLY A 63 4.56 5.01 -6.25
C GLY A 63 4.87 6.47 -5.85
N THR A 64 4.34 7.44 -6.60
CA THR A 64 4.45 8.86 -6.27
C THR A 64 3.78 9.18 -4.94
N GLN A 65 2.58 8.64 -4.71
CA GLN A 65 1.86 8.86 -3.45
C GLN A 65 2.53 8.15 -2.27
N CYS A 66 3.15 7.00 -2.49
CA CYS A 66 3.92 6.29 -1.47
C CYS A 66 5.12 7.12 -1.01
N GLN A 67 5.86 7.74 -1.93
CA GLN A 67 6.96 8.63 -1.59
C GLN A 67 6.49 9.78 -0.70
N ALA A 68 5.38 10.44 -1.06
CA ALA A 68 4.81 11.51 -0.25
C ALA A 68 4.38 11.05 1.16
N ILE A 69 3.76 9.87 1.26
CA ILE A 69 3.38 9.28 2.56
C ILE A 69 4.64 8.99 3.40
N VAL A 70 5.67 8.39 2.81
CA VAL A 70 6.94 8.09 3.49
C VAL A 70 7.59 9.36 4.01
N GLU A 71 7.68 10.40 3.17
CA GLU A 71 8.27 11.68 3.54
C GLU A 71 7.50 12.37 4.67
N ARG A 72 6.16 12.33 4.62
CA ARG A 72 5.31 13.01 5.61
C ARG A 72 5.24 12.28 6.95
N PHE A 73 5.16 10.95 6.93
CA PHE A 73 4.84 10.15 8.11
C PHE A 73 6.00 9.28 8.61
N GLY A 74 7.11 9.20 7.86
CA GLY A 74 8.28 8.42 8.24
C GLY A 74 8.05 6.91 8.21
N VAL A 75 6.94 6.41 7.68
CA VAL A 75 6.66 4.97 7.59
C VAL A 75 7.66 4.25 6.69
N VAL A 76 7.80 2.93 6.87
CA VAL A 76 8.59 2.09 5.97
C VAL A 76 7.73 1.68 4.78
N HIS A 77 8.18 2.00 3.57
CA HIS A 77 7.53 1.55 2.33
C HIS A 77 7.92 0.11 2.00
N ILE A 78 6.91 -0.73 1.78
CA ILE A 78 7.03 -2.15 1.46
C ILE A 78 6.23 -2.42 0.18
N SER A 79 6.93 -2.42 -0.95
CA SER A 79 6.35 -2.76 -2.25
C SER A 79 6.53 -4.25 -2.53
N SER A 80 5.41 -4.98 -2.62
CA SER A 80 5.43 -6.41 -2.95
C SER A 80 6.08 -6.69 -4.30
N GLY A 81 5.86 -5.81 -5.28
CA GLY A 81 6.45 -5.94 -6.61
C GLY A 81 7.97 -5.74 -6.60
N ASP A 82 8.47 -4.78 -5.82
CA ASP A 82 9.92 -4.55 -5.73
C ASP A 82 10.61 -5.63 -4.92
N LEU A 83 9.99 -6.12 -3.85
CA LEU A 83 10.49 -7.29 -3.11
C LEU A 83 10.64 -8.50 -4.04
N LEU A 84 9.62 -8.84 -4.82
CA LEU A 84 9.68 -9.99 -5.71
C LEU A 84 10.66 -9.79 -6.87
N ARG A 85 10.75 -8.58 -7.45
CA ARG A 85 11.77 -8.27 -8.46
C ARG A 85 13.19 -8.35 -7.91
N ALA A 86 13.42 -7.94 -6.67
CA ALA A 86 14.72 -8.09 -6.02
C ALA A 86 15.10 -9.57 -5.84
N GLU A 87 14.13 -10.42 -5.48
CA GLU A 87 14.32 -11.87 -5.39
C GLU A 87 14.66 -12.50 -6.75
N VAL A 88 13.97 -12.06 -7.82
CA VAL A 88 14.27 -12.47 -9.21
C VAL A 88 15.70 -12.05 -9.60
N ALA A 89 16.06 -10.78 -9.38
CA ALA A 89 17.38 -10.25 -9.71
C ALA A 89 18.51 -10.94 -8.91
N ALA A 90 18.25 -11.33 -7.67
CA ALA A 90 19.17 -12.09 -6.83
C ALA A 90 19.24 -13.59 -7.19
N GLY A 91 18.37 -14.08 -8.09
CA GLY A 91 18.33 -15.47 -8.51
C GLY A 91 17.95 -16.45 -7.39
N THR A 92 17.18 -16.00 -6.40
CA THR A 92 16.74 -16.85 -5.29
C THR A 92 15.71 -17.87 -5.76
N GLU A 93 15.44 -18.89 -4.95
CA GLU A 93 14.41 -19.88 -5.28
C GLU A 93 13.02 -19.22 -5.40
N VAL A 94 12.74 -18.26 -4.52
CA VAL A 94 11.52 -17.44 -4.59
C VAL A 94 11.47 -16.62 -5.88
N GLY A 95 12.59 -16.02 -6.27
CA GLY A 95 12.73 -15.27 -7.51
C GLY A 95 12.40 -16.11 -8.74
N LYS A 96 13.03 -17.28 -8.87
CA LYS A 96 12.80 -18.22 -9.98
C LYS A 96 11.34 -18.67 -10.08
N MET A 97 10.69 -18.90 -8.94
CA MET A 97 9.26 -19.26 -8.92
C MET A 97 8.36 -18.08 -9.33
N ALA A 98 8.74 -16.84 -9.02
CA ALA A 98 7.94 -15.65 -9.28
C ALA A 98 8.15 -15.07 -10.69
N GLU A 99 9.30 -15.32 -11.32
CA GLU A 99 9.74 -14.71 -12.58
C GLU A 99 8.68 -14.81 -13.70
N THR A 100 8.23 -16.03 -14.02
CA THR A 100 7.25 -16.27 -15.09
C THR A 100 5.93 -15.53 -14.84
N PHE A 101 5.44 -15.54 -13.60
CA PHE A 101 4.19 -14.84 -13.25
C PHE A 101 4.32 -13.33 -13.42
N ILE A 102 5.48 -12.76 -13.03
CA ILE A 102 5.74 -11.33 -13.17
C ILE A 102 5.79 -10.93 -14.64
N HIS A 103 6.52 -11.68 -15.47
CA HIS A 103 6.64 -11.38 -16.91
C HIS A 103 5.29 -11.47 -17.63
N ASN A 104 4.43 -12.41 -17.24
CA ASN A 104 3.11 -12.59 -17.85
C ASN A 104 2.03 -11.65 -17.27
N GLY A 105 2.36 -10.82 -16.27
CA GLY A 105 1.38 -9.97 -15.58
C GLY A 105 0.38 -10.76 -14.72
N GLU A 106 0.72 -12.00 -14.38
CA GLU A 106 -0.07 -12.88 -13.53
C GLU A 106 0.19 -12.62 -12.04
N MET A 107 -0.71 -13.13 -11.19
CA MET A 107 -0.50 -13.07 -9.74
C MET A 107 0.48 -14.15 -9.30
N VAL A 108 1.56 -13.72 -8.64
CA VAL A 108 2.46 -14.63 -7.94
C VAL A 108 1.69 -15.36 -6.83
N PRO A 109 1.88 -16.68 -6.63
CA PRO A 109 1.16 -17.45 -5.61
C PRO A 109 1.20 -16.83 -4.22
N ASN A 110 0.03 -16.76 -3.56
CA ASN A 110 -0.17 -16.07 -2.28
C ASN A 110 0.89 -16.42 -1.22
N LYS A 111 1.21 -17.71 -1.06
CA LYS A 111 2.19 -18.19 -0.08
C LYS A 111 3.56 -17.52 -0.21
N ILE A 112 4.00 -17.27 -1.45
CA ILE A 112 5.30 -16.65 -1.73
C ILE A 112 5.26 -15.18 -1.30
N VAL A 113 4.24 -14.45 -1.74
CA VAL A 113 4.10 -13.02 -1.47
C VAL A 113 3.91 -12.75 0.03
N ILE A 114 3.03 -13.51 0.69
CA ILE A 114 2.77 -13.39 2.13
C ILE A 114 4.06 -13.62 2.92
N SER A 115 4.84 -14.64 2.59
CA SER A 115 6.08 -14.94 3.29
C SER A 115 7.09 -13.79 3.17
N ALA A 116 7.22 -13.20 1.97
CA ALA A 116 8.15 -12.08 1.73
C ALA A 116 7.70 -10.82 2.49
N VAL A 117 6.42 -10.47 2.41
CA VAL A 117 5.86 -9.29 3.10
C VAL A 117 5.94 -9.44 4.61
N ARG A 118 5.55 -10.59 5.17
CA ARG A 118 5.59 -10.85 6.61
C ARG A 118 7.00 -10.72 7.18
N LYS A 119 7.99 -11.32 6.52
CA LYS A 119 9.40 -11.21 6.93
C LYS A 119 9.87 -9.76 7.02
N ARG A 120 9.37 -8.89 6.14
CA ARG A 120 9.72 -7.46 6.17
C ARG A 120 9.01 -6.72 7.30
N LEU A 121 7.73 -7.05 7.55
CA LEU A 121 6.90 -6.44 8.59
C LEU A 121 7.37 -6.78 10.02
N GLU A 122 8.05 -7.91 10.21
CA GLU A 122 8.56 -8.33 11.52
C GLU A 122 9.83 -7.57 11.97
N GLN A 123 10.46 -6.78 11.10
CA GLN A 123 11.68 -6.03 11.40
C GLN A 123 11.42 -4.84 12.35
N ASP A 124 12.38 -4.55 13.22
CA ASP A 124 12.23 -3.55 14.28
C ASP A 124 11.97 -2.15 13.73
N ASP A 125 12.61 -1.78 12.62
CA ASP A 125 12.41 -0.48 11.97
C ASP A 125 10.96 -0.27 11.52
N VAL A 126 10.29 -1.34 11.08
CA VAL A 126 8.88 -1.31 10.70
C VAL A 126 7.98 -1.23 11.92
N LYS A 127 8.29 -1.98 12.98
CA LYS A 127 7.50 -1.94 14.22
C LYS A 127 7.54 -0.55 14.85
N GLU A 128 8.69 0.10 14.83
CA GLU A 128 8.87 1.44 15.41
C GLU A 128 8.26 2.55 14.56
N ARG A 129 8.44 2.52 13.24
CA ARG A 129 8.06 3.61 12.33
C ARG A 129 6.69 3.41 11.68
N GLY A 130 6.15 2.21 11.72
CA GLY A 130 4.97 1.82 10.97
C GLY A 130 5.31 1.45 9.53
N TRP A 131 4.29 1.08 8.77
CA TRP A 131 4.43 0.52 7.43
C TRP A 131 3.43 1.08 6.44
N LEU A 132 3.86 1.10 5.17
CA LEU A 132 3.06 1.36 3.99
C LEU A 132 3.21 0.18 3.04
N LEU A 133 2.15 -0.62 2.88
CA LEU A 133 2.11 -1.71 1.91
C LEU A 133 1.62 -1.19 0.55
N ASP A 134 2.45 -1.35 -0.48
CA ASP A 134 2.10 -1.07 -1.89
C ASP A 134 1.97 -2.38 -2.67
N GLY A 135 0.78 -2.54 -3.28
CA GLY A 135 0.46 -3.67 -4.13
C GLY A 135 0.25 -4.98 -3.37
N PHE A 136 0.02 -4.95 -2.05
CA PHE A 136 -0.43 -6.08 -1.25
C PHE A 136 -1.32 -5.60 -0.10
N PRO A 137 -2.44 -6.27 0.19
CA PRO A 137 -3.02 -7.41 -0.54
C PRO A 137 -3.68 -7.01 -1.88
N ARG A 138 -3.80 -7.98 -2.79
CA ARG A 138 -4.46 -7.86 -4.11
C ARG A 138 -5.73 -8.71 -4.25
N SER A 139 -6.05 -9.52 -3.26
CA SER A 139 -7.28 -10.31 -3.22
C SER A 139 -7.78 -10.46 -1.78
N GLN A 140 -9.03 -10.84 -1.62
CA GLN A 140 -9.62 -11.12 -0.30
C GLN A 140 -8.82 -12.17 0.48
N ASP A 141 -8.46 -13.31 -0.13
CA ASP A 141 -7.67 -14.35 0.54
C ASP A 141 -6.30 -13.84 1.05
N GLN A 142 -5.69 -12.88 0.37
CA GLN A 142 -4.44 -12.26 0.82
C GLN A 142 -4.67 -11.33 2.00
N ALA A 143 -5.79 -10.60 2.00
CA ALA A 143 -6.19 -9.75 3.11
C ALA A 143 -6.48 -10.61 4.36
N GLU A 144 -7.30 -11.65 4.23
CA GLU A 144 -7.60 -12.60 5.31
C GLU A 144 -6.34 -13.25 5.91
N ALA A 145 -5.38 -13.62 5.06
CA ALA A 145 -4.11 -14.18 5.53
C ALA A 145 -3.24 -13.16 6.28
N LEU A 146 -3.27 -11.88 5.87
CA LEU A 146 -2.57 -10.79 6.55
C LEU A 146 -3.18 -10.54 7.93
N GLU A 147 -4.51 -10.46 8.00
CA GLU A 147 -5.24 -10.24 9.25
C GLU A 147 -5.11 -11.41 10.23
N SER A 148 -5.12 -12.65 9.71
CA SER A 148 -4.88 -13.85 10.51
C SER A 148 -3.48 -13.88 11.13
N SER A 149 -2.54 -13.10 10.58
CA SER A 149 -1.20 -12.90 11.14
C SER A 149 -1.11 -11.70 12.09
N GLY A 150 -2.24 -11.15 12.51
CA GLY A 150 -2.33 -9.99 13.40
C GLY A 150 -2.12 -8.64 12.73
N ILE A 151 -1.92 -8.60 11.41
CA ILE A 151 -1.59 -7.39 10.66
C ILE A 151 -2.86 -6.81 10.03
N VAL A 152 -3.36 -5.71 10.57
CA VAL A 152 -4.55 -4.99 10.07
C VAL A 152 -4.19 -3.51 9.88
N PRO A 153 -4.42 -2.92 8.70
CA PRO A 153 -4.14 -1.51 8.49
C PRO A 153 -5.09 -0.59 9.26
N HIS A 154 -4.61 0.59 9.64
CA HIS A 154 -5.47 1.67 10.13
C HIS A 154 -6.28 2.31 8.99
N VAL A 155 -5.76 2.26 7.75
CA VAL A 155 -6.42 2.79 6.56
C VAL A 155 -6.04 2.00 5.31
N PHE A 156 -7.03 1.73 4.47
CA PHE A 156 -6.87 1.17 3.14
C PHE A 156 -7.16 2.26 2.10
N LEU A 157 -6.13 2.86 1.54
CA LEU A 157 -6.25 3.89 0.51
C LEU A 157 -6.49 3.23 -0.85
N LEU A 158 -7.54 3.66 -1.55
CA LEU A 158 -7.82 3.20 -2.91
C LEU A 158 -7.74 4.35 -3.90
N LEU A 159 -6.73 4.31 -4.78
CA LEU A 159 -6.65 5.24 -5.92
C LEU A 159 -7.52 4.70 -7.07
N GLU A 160 -8.55 5.44 -7.44
CA GLU A 160 -9.38 5.15 -8.62
C GLU A 160 -8.94 5.99 -9.81
N VAL A 161 -8.65 5.32 -10.92
CA VAL A 161 -8.23 5.94 -12.19
C VAL A 161 -8.89 5.17 -13.33
N PRO A 162 -9.46 5.84 -14.34
CA PRO A 162 -10.03 5.16 -15.50
C PRO A 162 -8.98 4.32 -16.26
N ASP A 163 -9.39 3.16 -16.77
CA ASP A 163 -8.50 2.23 -17.49
C ASP A 163 -7.83 2.87 -18.72
N THR A 164 -8.54 3.75 -19.42
CA THR A 164 -8.00 4.49 -20.57
C THR A 164 -6.80 5.35 -20.18
N ILE A 165 -6.88 6.04 -19.03
CA ILE A 165 -5.80 6.85 -18.47
C ILE A 165 -4.67 5.97 -17.95
N VAL A 166 -4.99 4.81 -17.36
CA VAL A 166 -3.98 3.84 -16.89
C VAL A 166 -3.08 3.37 -18.03
N VAL A 167 -3.67 2.96 -19.15
CA VAL A 167 -2.91 2.47 -20.32
C VAL A 167 -1.98 3.56 -20.84
N GLU A 168 -2.49 4.78 -21.04
CA GLU A 168 -1.70 5.94 -21.49
C GLU A 168 -0.52 6.23 -20.54
N ARG A 169 -0.77 6.19 -19.22
CA ARG A 169 0.26 6.44 -18.21
C ARG A 169 1.36 5.38 -18.20
N ILE A 170 1.03 4.13 -18.49
CA ILE A 170 2.01 3.04 -18.51
C ILE A 170 2.87 3.07 -19.78
N GLU A 171 2.28 3.39 -20.93
CA GLU A 171 3.04 3.54 -22.20
C GLU A 171 4.18 4.57 -22.07
N ASN A 172 3.95 5.64 -21.30
CA ASN A 172 4.90 6.72 -21.06
C ASN A 172 5.76 6.54 -19.79
N ARG A 173 5.65 5.40 -19.10
CA ARG A 173 6.40 5.12 -17.89
C ARG A 173 7.82 4.67 -18.20
N ARG A 174 8.78 5.19 -17.45
CA ARG A 174 10.18 4.76 -17.49
C ARG A 174 10.68 4.47 -16.08
N THR A 175 11.57 3.50 -15.95
CA THR A 175 12.19 3.12 -14.69
C THR A 175 13.71 3.24 -14.81
N ASP A 176 14.34 3.84 -13.81
CA ASP A 176 15.79 3.73 -13.65
C ASP A 176 16.13 2.36 -13.01
N PRO A 177 16.82 1.45 -13.72
CA PRO A 177 17.17 0.15 -13.18
C PRO A 177 18.18 0.23 -12.01
N ALA A 178 18.91 1.35 -11.87
CA ALA A 178 19.90 1.50 -10.81
C ALA A 178 19.25 1.88 -9.46
N THR A 179 18.23 2.72 -9.48
CA THR A 179 17.59 3.26 -8.27
C THR A 179 16.18 2.72 -8.03
N GLY A 180 15.55 2.14 -9.05
CA GLY A 180 14.13 1.77 -9.03
C GLY A 180 13.17 2.96 -9.18
N MET A 181 13.69 4.19 -9.31
CA MET A 181 12.85 5.39 -9.47
C MET A 181 12.04 5.34 -10.77
N VAL A 182 10.81 5.83 -10.69
CA VAL A 182 9.85 5.83 -11.80
C VAL A 182 9.63 7.24 -12.32
N TYR A 183 9.73 7.40 -13.64
CA TYR A 183 9.52 8.64 -14.37
C TYR A 183 8.36 8.48 -15.34
N HIS A 184 7.75 9.60 -15.72
CA HIS A 184 6.72 9.65 -16.74
C HIS A 184 7.06 10.74 -17.75
N LEU A 185 7.24 10.38 -19.02
CA LEU A 185 7.80 11.28 -20.04
C LEU A 185 7.04 12.61 -20.21
N LEU A 186 5.74 12.64 -19.88
CA LEU A 186 4.91 13.85 -19.97
C LEU A 186 4.69 14.60 -18.64
N TYR A 187 4.54 13.88 -17.52
CA TYR A 187 4.02 14.45 -16.26
C TYR A 187 5.06 14.52 -15.15
N ASN A 188 6.11 13.71 -15.25
CA ASN A 188 7.25 13.69 -14.35
C ASN A 188 8.50 13.25 -15.14
N PRO A 189 8.93 14.04 -16.14
CA PRO A 189 10.05 13.68 -16.99
C PRO A 189 11.34 13.59 -16.16
N PRO A 190 12.29 12.73 -16.55
CA PRO A 190 13.61 12.77 -15.93
C PRO A 190 14.29 14.13 -16.16
N PRO A 191 15.17 14.57 -15.24
CA PRO A 191 15.96 15.79 -15.43
C PRO A 191 16.73 15.75 -16.76
N PRO A 192 16.46 16.67 -17.72
CA PRO A 192 17.07 16.63 -19.05
C PRO A 192 18.58 16.86 -19.04
N GLU A 193 19.11 17.50 -17.99
CA GLU A 193 20.55 17.67 -17.76
C GLU A 193 21.29 16.38 -17.39
N ASP A 194 20.58 15.37 -16.86
CA ASP A 194 21.17 14.07 -16.52
C ASP A 194 21.04 13.09 -17.70
N VAL A 195 21.92 13.28 -18.69
CA VAL A 195 21.95 12.46 -19.92
C VAL A 195 22.14 10.99 -19.60
N ALA A 196 23.02 10.67 -18.63
CA ALA A 196 23.30 9.29 -18.24
C ALA A 196 22.07 8.62 -17.62
N LEU A 197 21.28 9.35 -16.81
CA LEU A 197 19.99 8.89 -16.36
C LEU A 197 19.03 8.66 -17.52
N CYS A 198 18.87 9.65 -18.40
CA CYS A 198 17.93 9.56 -19.52
C CYS A 198 18.21 8.36 -20.43
N GLU A 199 19.48 8.05 -20.69
CA GLU A 199 19.89 6.92 -21.54
C GLU A 199 19.69 5.54 -20.88
N ARG A 200 19.80 5.43 -19.55
CA ARG A 200 19.62 4.14 -18.85
C ARG A 200 18.16 3.80 -18.52
N LEU A 201 17.25 4.76 -18.68
CA LEU A 201 15.84 4.54 -18.40
C LEU A 201 15.26 3.45 -19.31
N ILE A 202 14.58 2.49 -18.71
CA ILE A 202 13.94 1.39 -19.43
C ILE A 202 12.41 1.43 -19.28
N GLN A 203 11.71 0.89 -20.27
CA GLN A 203 10.35 0.41 -20.08
C GLN A 203 10.44 -1.04 -19.61
N ARG A 204 9.68 -1.40 -18.57
CA ARG A 204 9.70 -2.76 -18.03
C ARG A 204 8.90 -3.70 -18.93
N ASP A 205 9.22 -5.00 -18.90
CA ASP A 205 8.45 -6.00 -19.64
C ASP A 205 6.96 -6.04 -19.21
N ASP A 206 6.69 -5.72 -17.93
CA ASP A 206 5.33 -5.64 -17.38
C ASP A 206 4.57 -4.34 -17.72
N ASP A 207 5.16 -3.50 -18.60
CA ASP A 207 4.58 -2.24 -19.13
C ASP A 207 4.12 -2.34 -20.59
N HIS A 208 4.13 -3.53 -21.19
CA HIS A 208 3.51 -3.76 -22.49
C HIS A 208 1.97 -3.75 -22.40
N ARG A 209 1.29 -3.20 -23.42
CA ARG A 209 -0.18 -3.04 -23.43
C ARG A 209 -0.92 -4.33 -23.07
N GLU A 210 -0.57 -5.45 -23.68
CA GLU A 210 -1.23 -6.75 -23.43
C GLU A 210 -1.10 -7.17 -21.95
N THR A 211 0.09 -7.00 -21.37
CA THR A 211 0.36 -7.29 -19.95
C THR A 211 -0.41 -6.35 -19.04
N VAL A 212 -0.52 -5.06 -19.41
CA VAL A 212 -1.30 -4.06 -18.67
C VAL A 212 -2.79 -4.41 -18.66
N GLU A 213 -3.34 -4.77 -19.82
CA GLU A 213 -4.75 -5.17 -19.95
C GLU A 213 -5.05 -6.43 -19.12
N ALA A 214 -4.14 -7.41 -19.13
CA ALA A 214 -4.26 -8.59 -18.27
C ALA A 214 -4.27 -8.23 -16.77
N ARG A 215 -3.38 -7.32 -16.35
CA ARG A 215 -3.32 -6.83 -14.96
C ARG A 215 -4.56 -6.04 -14.55
N LEU A 216 -5.10 -5.20 -15.45
CA LEU A 216 -6.34 -4.44 -15.22
C LEU A 216 -7.53 -5.37 -15.03
N ARG A 217 -7.67 -6.40 -15.87
CA ARG A 217 -8.74 -7.41 -15.74
C ARG A 217 -8.69 -8.10 -14.38
N ILE A 218 -7.51 -8.58 -13.97
CA ILE A 218 -7.33 -9.23 -12.67
C ILE A 218 -7.62 -8.25 -11.52
N TYR A 219 -7.13 -7.01 -11.61
CA TYR A 219 -7.39 -5.98 -10.61
C TYR A 219 -8.89 -5.76 -10.39
N HIS A 220 -9.66 -5.57 -11.46
CA HIS A 220 -11.11 -5.35 -11.36
C HIS A 220 -11.86 -6.57 -10.82
N GLU A 221 -11.45 -7.78 -11.21
CA GLU A 221 -12.03 -9.03 -10.69
C GLU A 221 -11.88 -9.12 -9.16
N LYS A 222 -10.71 -8.75 -8.62
CA LYS A 222 -10.41 -8.89 -7.20
C LYS A 222 -10.81 -7.68 -6.35
N LEU A 223 -10.99 -6.51 -6.95
CA LEU A 223 -11.25 -5.26 -6.24
C LEU A 223 -12.50 -5.33 -5.37
N HIS A 224 -13.57 -5.97 -5.86
CA HIS A 224 -14.83 -6.08 -5.11
C HIS A 224 -14.62 -6.76 -3.76
N GLY A 225 -13.99 -7.94 -3.75
CA GLY A 225 -13.73 -8.70 -2.53
C GLY A 225 -12.82 -7.95 -1.55
N LEU A 226 -11.83 -7.21 -2.06
CA LEU A 226 -10.98 -6.35 -1.21
C LEU A 226 -11.76 -5.19 -0.58
N LYS A 227 -12.60 -4.50 -1.37
CA LYS A 227 -13.45 -3.40 -0.87
C LYS A 227 -14.41 -3.89 0.21
N GLU A 228 -15.03 -5.03 -0.02
CA GLU A 228 -15.96 -5.65 0.93
C GLU A 228 -15.25 -6.07 2.22
N HIS A 229 -14.09 -6.72 2.10
CA HIS A 229 -13.30 -7.19 3.24
C HIS A 229 -12.86 -6.05 4.16
N TYR A 230 -12.23 -4.99 3.61
CA TYR A 230 -11.76 -3.86 4.43
C TYR A 230 -12.89 -2.89 4.82
N GLY A 231 -14.02 -2.92 4.10
CA GLY A 231 -15.25 -2.21 4.44
C GLY A 231 -15.01 -0.75 4.84
N THR A 232 -15.27 -0.45 6.11
CA THR A 232 -15.15 0.91 6.62
C THR A 232 -13.73 1.47 6.65
N LEU A 233 -12.68 0.66 6.50
CA LEU A 233 -11.29 1.12 6.43
C LEU A 233 -10.91 1.67 5.04
N VAL A 234 -11.72 1.40 4.02
CA VAL A 234 -11.48 1.84 2.65
C VAL A 234 -11.74 3.33 2.50
N GLU A 235 -10.76 4.03 1.95
CA GLU A 235 -10.82 5.45 1.65
C GLU A 235 -10.46 5.65 0.18
N THR A 236 -11.47 5.98 -0.63
CA THR A 236 -11.33 6.13 -2.07
C THR A 236 -10.89 7.54 -2.44
N ILE A 237 -9.89 7.65 -3.30
CA ILE A 237 -9.34 8.91 -3.80
C ILE A 237 -9.34 8.85 -5.33
N ASN A 238 -9.90 9.89 -5.96
CA ASN A 238 -9.83 10.04 -7.39
C ASN A 238 -8.38 10.39 -7.81
N GLY A 239 -7.70 9.45 -8.48
CA GLY A 239 -6.34 9.59 -8.98
C GLY A 239 -6.24 10.20 -10.39
N ASP A 240 -7.36 10.58 -11.00
CA ASP A 240 -7.42 11.32 -12.27
C ASP A 240 -7.44 12.83 -12.02
N GLN A 241 -6.42 13.30 -11.30
CA GLN A 241 -6.20 14.72 -10.97
C GLN A 241 -4.69 15.04 -11.04
N SER A 242 -4.33 16.30 -10.79
CA SER A 242 -2.92 16.67 -10.68
C SER A 242 -2.24 15.93 -9.51
N ILE A 243 -0.94 15.66 -9.65
CA ILE A 243 -0.15 14.98 -8.61
C ILE A 243 -0.34 15.65 -7.25
N HIS A 244 -0.25 16.98 -7.20
CA HIS A 244 -0.45 17.77 -5.99
C HIS A 244 -1.84 17.55 -5.35
N ALA A 245 -2.91 17.58 -6.13
CA ALA A 245 -4.27 17.40 -5.60
C ALA A 245 -4.47 15.99 -5.03
N VAL A 246 -3.96 14.96 -5.72
CA VAL A 246 -4.00 13.57 -5.24
C VAL A 246 -3.18 13.43 -3.95
N THR A 247 -1.98 14.03 -3.90
CA THR A 247 -1.11 13.99 -2.72
C THR A 247 -1.76 14.65 -1.52
N GLU A 248 -2.32 15.85 -1.66
CA GLU A 248 -3.04 16.51 -0.56
C GLU A 248 -4.20 15.64 -0.05
N GLY A 249 -4.97 15.04 -0.95
CA GLY A 249 -6.06 14.13 -0.59
C GLY A 249 -5.58 12.90 0.19
N VAL A 250 -4.52 12.24 -0.31
CA VAL A 250 -3.90 11.06 0.33
C VAL A 250 -3.41 11.41 1.73
N LEU A 251 -2.61 12.48 1.86
CA LEU A 251 -2.03 12.88 3.14
C LEU A 251 -3.12 13.28 4.15
N ALA A 252 -4.17 13.99 3.71
CA ALA A 252 -5.29 14.37 4.55
C ALA A 252 -6.06 13.16 5.07
N VAL A 253 -6.26 12.13 4.24
CA VAL A 253 -6.91 10.88 4.66
C VAL A 253 -6.05 10.14 5.69
N VAL A 254 -4.76 9.98 5.43
CA VAL A 254 -3.85 9.30 6.37
C VAL A 254 -3.81 10.04 7.72
N GLU A 255 -3.74 11.37 7.70
CA GLU A 255 -3.74 12.18 8.93
C GLU A 255 -5.06 12.05 9.71
N ARG A 256 -6.21 11.99 9.01
CA ARG A 256 -7.53 11.79 9.63
C ARG A 256 -7.69 10.40 10.25
N ARG A 257 -7.12 9.37 9.61
CA ARG A 257 -7.25 7.97 10.03
C ARG A 257 -6.22 7.53 11.05
N ARG A 258 -5.19 8.34 11.27
CA ARG A 258 -4.16 8.05 12.27
C ARG A 258 -4.78 7.96 13.67
N LEU A 259 -4.35 6.94 14.41
CA LEU A 259 -4.67 6.78 15.82
C LEU A 259 -3.78 7.75 16.62
N LYS A 260 -4.40 8.60 17.44
CA LYS A 260 -3.76 9.65 18.24
C LYS A 260 -4.08 9.45 19.70
#